data_AF-A0A2G8KT29-F1
#
_entry.id   AF-A0A2G8KT29-F1
#
_cell.length_a   1.000
_cell.length_b   1.000
_cell.length_c   1.000
_cell.angle_alpha   90.00
_cell.angle_beta   90.00
_cell.angle_gamma   90.00
#
_symmetry.space_group_name_H-M   'P 1'
#
loop_
_entity.id
_entity.type
_entity.pdbx_description
1 polymer ?
#
loop_
_entity_poly.entity_id
_entity_poly.type
_entity_poly.pdbx_seq_one_letter_code
_entity_poly.pdbx_strand_id
1 'polypeptide(L)'
;MDFAKYPGYKPDIMTRRAAMLRGEGLNNKLLFSHHKSDHTENLVSWYDQHYNKKERPVSDQLPEFRHWDGNRLAWEPEASDHPIRGQPTNFGLRESMKKKWEKEEAQAGLGDYNTTYGTSFKDLPANSLVTTHYSPPKALSTRMHPANQINKDLSLRTVNVIQTPEQVIIPTGSRLASKEGSKSAIPDVSI
;
A
#
# COMPACT_ATOMS: atom_id res chain seq x y z
N MET A 1 50.77 26.02 24.94
CA MET A 1 49.67 25.78 25.91
C MET A 1 48.57 25.17 25.07
N ASP A 2 48.54 23.84 25.07
CA ASP A 2 47.76 23.08 24.10
C ASP A 2 46.43 22.70 24.74
N PHE A 3 45.35 22.79 23.99
CA PHE A 3 44.01 22.52 24.50
C PHE A 3 43.86 21.03 24.83
N ALA A 4 43.65 20.71 26.12
CA ALA A 4 43.31 19.37 26.58
C ALA A 4 41.78 19.20 26.61
N LYS A 5 41.25 18.26 25.82
CA LYS A 5 39.82 17.95 25.79
C LYS A 5 39.46 17.08 27.01
N TYR A 6 38.58 17.56 27.88
CA TYR A 6 38.04 16.80 29.00
C TYR A 6 36.73 16.10 28.61
N PRO A 7 36.71 14.78 28.35
CA PRO A 7 35.49 14.07 28.01
C PRO A 7 34.59 13.99 29.25
N GLY A 8 33.48 14.73 29.23
CA GLY A 8 32.51 14.78 30.32
C GLY A 8 32.36 16.16 30.97
N TYR A 9 33.26 17.11 30.68
CA TYR A 9 33.08 18.49 31.11
C TYR A 9 31.86 19.09 30.39
N LYS A 10 30.88 19.56 31.17
CA LYS A 10 29.75 20.33 30.68
C LYS A 10 29.90 21.77 31.20
N PRO A 11 29.61 22.79 30.37
CA PRO A 11 29.50 24.15 30.86
C PRO A 11 28.50 24.25 32.01
N ASP A 12 28.68 25.26 32.86
CA ASP A 12 27.75 25.54 33.96
C ASP A 12 26.29 25.59 33.50
N ILE A 13 25.37 25.25 34.39
CA ILE A 13 23.92 25.19 34.15
C ILE A 13 23.41 26.54 33.64
N MET A 14 23.91 27.66 34.17
CA MET A 14 23.50 28.99 33.72
C MET A 14 23.96 29.27 32.29
N THR A 15 25.21 28.94 31.98
CA THR A 15 25.79 29.07 30.62
C THR A 15 25.01 28.23 29.61
N ARG A 16 24.65 27.00 29.99
CA ARG A 16 23.85 26.09 29.16
C ARG A 16 22.42 26.59 28.95
N ARG A 17 21.77 27.10 30.00
CA ARG A 17 20.41 27.68 29.90
C ARG A 17 20.39 28.93 29.03
N ALA A 18 21.39 29.81 29.18
CA ALA A 18 21.53 30.99 28.34
C ALA A 18 21.78 30.61 26.87
N ALA A 19 22.61 29.60 26.61
CA ALA A 19 22.81 29.09 25.25
C ALA A 19 21.53 28.48 24.66
N MET A 20 20.75 27.75 25.45
CA MET A 20 19.46 27.19 25.05
C MET A 20 18.46 28.30 24.69
N LEU A 21 18.29 29.30 25.56
CA LEU A 21 17.43 30.46 25.32
C LEU A 21 17.84 31.24 24.06
N ARG A 22 19.14 31.38 23.79
CA ARG A 22 19.63 31.99 22.54
C ARG A 22 19.31 31.14 21.31
N GLY A 23 19.29 29.81 21.45
CA GLY A 23 18.99 28.88 20.36
C GLY A 23 17.48 28.71 20.08
N GLU A 24 16.63 28.96 21.08
CA GLU A 24 15.17 28.83 20.95
C GLU A 24 14.53 29.89 20.02
N GLY A 25 15.19 31.05 19.84
CA GLY A 25 14.72 32.10 18.95
C GLY A 25 13.37 32.72 19.37
N LEU A 26 12.82 33.60 18.50
CA LEU A 26 11.49 34.16 18.71
C LEU A 26 10.44 33.21 18.13
N ASN A 27 9.40 32.92 18.90
CA ASN A 27 8.34 32.02 18.44
C ASN A 27 7.57 32.64 17.25
N ASN A 28 7.39 31.85 16.18
CA ASN A 28 6.69 32.23 14.94
C ASN A 28 5.31 32.85 15.19
N LYS A 29 4.62 32.43 16.25
CA LYS A 29 3.33 33.00 16.63
C LYS A 29 3.42 34.50 16.91
N LEU A 30 4.50 34.98 17.53
CA LEU A 30 4.70 36.40 17.81
C LEU A 30 5.02 37.17 16.52
N LEU A 31 5.80 36.57 15.61
CA LEU A 31 6.17 37.17 14.34
C LEU A 31 4.97 37.40 13.42
N PHE A 32 4.02 36.46 13.38
CA PHE A 32 2.89 36.51 12.45
C PHE A 32 1.54 36.84 13.11
N SER A 33 1.54 37.16 14.42
CA SER A 33 0.33 37.43 15.21
C SER A 33 -0.59 38.51 14.64
N HIS A 34 -0.05 39.49 13.93
CA HIS A 34 -0.82 40.59 13.34
C HIS A 34 -1.83 40.09 12.27
N HIS A 35 -1.50 39.01 11.57
CA HIS A 35 -2.45 38.34 10.72
C HIS A 35 -3.16 37.29 11.57
N LYS A 36 -4.49 37.39 11.74
CA LYS A 36 -5.34 36.41 12.44
C LYS A 36 -5.28 34.98 11.84
N SER A 37 -4.36 34.75 10.92
CA SER A 37 -4.19 33.51 10.21
C SER A 37 -3.04 32.75 10.86
N ASP A 38 -3.38 31.88 11.80
CA ASP A 38 -2.50 30.77 12.09
C ASP A 38 -2.29 30.05 10.74
N HIS A 39 -1.03 29.84 10.35
CA HIS A 39 -0.68 29.20 9.08
C HIS A 39 -0.93 27.68 9.20
N THR A 40 -2.13 27.30 9.61
CA THR A 40 -2.55 25.91 9.83
C THR A 40 -2.87 25.20 8.52
N GLU A 41 -3.26 25.97 7.50
CA GLU A 41 -3.74 25.46 6.22
C GLU A 41 -2.83 25.87 5.07
N ASN A 42 -2.83 25.05 4.02
CA ASN A 42 -2.02 25.29 2.83
C ASN A 42 -2.75 26.26 1.90
N LEU A 43 -1.96 27.07 1.19
CA LEU A 43 -2.46 27.85 0.05
C LEU A 43 -2.74 26.90 -1.11
N VAL A 44 -3.95 26.95 -1.64
CA VAL A 44 -4.40 26.13 -2.76
C VAL A 44 -4.15 26.89 -4.05
N SER A 45 -3.47 26.26 -5.01
CA SER A 45 -3.27 26.86 -6.33
C SER A 45 -4.60 26.94 -7.08
N TRP A 46 -4.72 27.91 -7.99
CA TRP A 46 -5.89 28.03 -8.87
C TRP A 46 -6.14 26.76 -9.69
N TYR A 47 -5.07 26.07 -10.09
CA TYR A 47 -5.18 24.80 -10.78
C TYR A 47 -5.87 23.73 -9.92
N ASP A 48 -5.39 23.55 -8.67
CA ASP A 48 -5.97 22.57 -7.73
C ASP A 48 -7.42 22.93 -7.38
N GLN A 49 -7.71 24.23 -7.22
CA GLN A 49 -9.05 24.73 -6.97
C GLN A 49 -10.02 24.40 -8.12
N HIS A 50 -9.64 24.71 -9.36
CA HIS A 50 -10.48 24.50 -10.53
C HIS A 50 -10.65 23.01 -10.87
N TYR A 51 -9.55 22.25 -10.86
CA TYR A 51 -9.56 20.83 -11.23
C TYR A 51 -10.33 19.98 -10.22
N ASN A 52 -10.10 20.19 -8.92
CA ASN A 52 -10.77 19.43 -7.86
C ASN A 52 -12.07 20.06 -7.39
N LYS A 53 -12.55 21.12 -8.07
CA LYS A 53 -13.78 21.85 -7.75
C LYS A 53 -13.88 22.21 -6.28
N LYS A 54 -12.79 22.72 -5.71
CA LYS A 54 -12.77 23.13 -4.30
C LYS A 54 -13.61 24.39 -4.15
N GLU A 55 -14.67 24.27 -3.37
CA GLU A 55 -15.52 25.40 -3.04
C GLU A 55 -14.82 26.31 -2.03
N ARG A 56 -14.99 27.62 -2.22
CA ARG A 56 -14.53 28.63 -1.28
C ARG A 56 -15.47 28.64 -0.07
N PRO A 57 -14.97 28.78 1.18
CA PRO A 57 -15.83 28.84 2.35
C PRO A 57 -16.86 29.96 2.24
N VAL A 58 -18.04 29.78 2.85
CA VAL A 58 -19.17 30.72 2.75
C VAL A 58 -18.80 32.16 3.13
N SER A 59 -17.88 32.33 4.08
CA SER A 59 -17.39 33.65 4.50
C SER A 59 -16.60 34.41 3.44
N ASP A 60 -16.12 33.70 2.42
CA ASP A 60 -15.23 34.22 1.37
C ASP A 60 -15.84 33.98 -0.03
N GLN A 61 -17.03 33.38 -0.11
CA GLN A 61 -17.68 33.04 -1.37
C GLN A 61 -17.93 34.28 -2.22
N LEU A 62 -17.42 34.26 -3.46
CA LEU A 62 -17.62 35.36 -4.40
C LEU A 62 -19.09 35.42 -4.84
N PRO A 63 -19.65 36.63 -5.04
CA PRO A 63 -20.90 36.84 -5.76
C PRO A 63 -20.97 36.06 -7.08
N GLU A 64 -22.15 35.50 -7.38
CA GLU A 64 -22.39 34.68 -8.57
C GLU A 64 -22.19 35.45 -9.88
N PHE A 65 -22.52 36.75 -9.87
CA PHE A 65 -22.36 37.64 -11.01
C PHE A 65 -21.35 38.74 -10.73
N ARG A 66 -20.51 38.95 -11.73
CA ARG A 66 -19.54 40.04 -11.78
C ARG A 66 -20.23 41.34 -12.22
N HIS A 67 -19.94 42.46 -11.58
CA HIS A 67 -20.37 43.80 -11.96
C HIS A 67 -19.16 44.69 -12.28
N TRP A 68 -19.36 45.69 -13.14
CA TRP A 68 -18.33 46.70 -13.40
C TRP A 68 -18.37 47.74 -12.27
N ASP A 69 -17.27 47.92 -11.54
CA ASP A 69 -17.13 49.02 -10.59
C ASP A 69 -16.50 50.22 -11.29
N GLY A 70 -17.30 51.28 -11.48
CA GLY A 70 -16.86 52.52 -12.11
C GLY A 70 -15.83 53.31 -11.28
N ASN A 71 -15.76 53.10 -9.97
CA ASN A 71 -14.79 53.78 -9.12
C ASN A 71 -13.40 53.12 -9.19
N ARG A 72 -13.38 51.78 -9.21
CA ARG A 72 -12.14 51.00 -9.36
C ARG A 72 -11.73 50.77 -10.81
N LEU A 73 -12.63 51.05 -11.76
CA LEU A 73 -12.45 50.78 -13.19
C LEU A 73 -12.07 49.32 -13.46
N ALA A 74 -12.68 48.41 -12.69
CA ALA A 74 -12.41 46.99 -12.72
C ALA A 74 -13.70 46.19 -12.57
N TRP A 75 -13.64 44.92 -12.95
CA TRP A 75 -14.77 44.01 -12.80
C TRP A 75 -14.75 43.36 -11.41
N GLU A 76 -15.73 43.66 -10.56
CA GLU A 76 -15.85 43.09 -9.22
C GLU A 76 -16.86 41.94 -9.17
N PRO A 77 -16.59 40.84 -8.44
CA PRO A 77 -15.29 40.52 -7.89
C PRO A 77 -14.34 40.08 -9.01
N GLU A 78 -13.10 40.54 -8.94
CA GLU A 78 -12.04 39.80 -9.59
C GLU A 78 -11.89 38.47 -8.86
N ALA A 79 -11.68 37.36 -9.58
CA ALA A 79 -11.34 36.10 -8.93
C ALA A 79 -10.13 36.41 -8.05
N SER A 80 -10.32 36.42 -6.72
CA SER A 80 -9.39 37.13 -5.85
C SER A 80 -7.97 36.62 -6.09
N ASP A 81 -7.02 37.54 -6.28
CA ASP A 81 -5.60 37.20 -6.37
C ASP A 81 -5.12 36.44 -5.12
N HIS A 82 -5.90 36.48 -4.04
CA HIS A 82 -5.68 35.62 -2.88
C HIS A 82 -6.12 34.16 -3.14
N PRO A 83 -5.19 33.19 -3.10
CA PRO A 83 -5.53 31.78 -3.16
C PRO A 83 -6.35 31.38 -1.94
N ILE A 84 -7.27 30.42 -2.11
CA ILE A 84 -8.01 29.85 -0.98
C ILE A 84 -7.05 29.08 -0.07
N ARG A 85 -7.35 29.09 1.22
CA ARG A 85 -6.69 28.22 2.19
C ARG A 85 -7.53 26.97 2.37
N GLY A 86 -6.88 25.82 2.46
CA GLY A 86 -7.60 24.59 2.71
C GLY A 86 -6.71 23.38 2.92
N GLN A 87 -7.40 22.25 3.07
CA GLN A 87 -6.74 20.96 3.21
C GLN A 87 -6.03 20.57 1.91
N PRO A 88 -4.84 19.97 2.02
CA PRO A 88 -4.08 19.56 0.85
C PRO A 88 -4.74 18.35 0.18
N THR A 89 -4.92 18.39 -1.14
CA THR A 89 -5.54 17.28 -1.89
C THR A 89 -4.67 16.03 -1.86
N ASN A 90 -3.34 16.21 -1.88
CA ASN A 90 -2.24 15.25 -1.74
C ASN A 90 -2.29 13.94 -2.54
N PHE A 91 -3.41 13.53 -3.15
CA PHE A 91 -3.60 12.37 -4.03
C PHE A 91 -2.91 11.07 -3.55
N GLY A 92 -2.83 10.83 -2.24
CA GLY A 92 -2.13 9.66 -1.70
C GLY A 92 -0.60 9.77 -1.64
N LEU A 93 0.00 10.89 -2.08
CA LEU A 93 1.44 11.10 -2.11
C LEU A 93 2.06 11.11 -0.70
N ARG A 94 1.35 11.68 0.27
CA ARG A 94 1.82 11.69 1.66
C ARG A 94 1.87 10.27 2.21
N GLU A 95 0.85 9.47 1.93
CA GLU A 95 0.75 8.07 2.34
C GLU A 95 1.83 7.22 1.67
N SER A 96 2.07 7.42 0.38
CA SER A 96 3.10 6.67 -0.35
C SER A 96 4.50 7.00 0.14
N MET A 97 4.79 8.28 0.43
CA MET A 97 6.07 8.73 0.98
C MET A 97 6.28 8.20 2.40
N LYS A 98 5.25 8.25 3.27
CA LYS A 98 5.31 7.64 4.60
C LYS A 98 5.62 6.15 4.53
N LYS A 99 4.91 5.42 3.69
CA LYS A 99 5.14 3.98 3.48
C LYS A 99 6.54 3.68 2.93
N LYS A 100 7.09 4.58 2.11
CA LYS A 100 8.47 4.48 1.62
C LYS A 100 9.47 4.66 2.78
N TRP A 101 9.31 5.71 3.58
CA TRP A 101 10.20 5.96 4.72
C TRP A 101 10.13 4.86 5.78
N GLU A 102 8.94 4.33 6.08
CA GLU A 102 8.78 3.19 6.99
C GLU A 102 9.56 1.96 6.51
N LYS A 103 9.60 1.72 5.19
CA LYS A 103 10.41 0.65 4.62
C LYS A 103 11.91 0.94 4.71
N GLU A 104 12.31 2.18 4.47
CA GLU A 104 13.71 2.61 4.57
C GLU A 104 14.21 2.52 6.02
N GLU A 105 13.38 2.89 6.99
CA GLU A 105 13.68 2.77 8.42
C GLU A 105 13.77 1.30 8.86
N ALA A 106 12.83 0.46 8.42
CA ALA A 106 12.89 -0.99 8.65
C ALA A 106 14.14 -1.61 8.01
N GLN A 107 14.53 -1.14 6.82
CA GLN A 107 15.75 -1.59 6.13
C GLN A 107 17.02 -1.10 6.83
N ALA A 108 17.04 0.12 7.35
CA ALA A 108 18.17 0.64 8.14
C ALA A 108 18.36 -0.13 9.46
N GLY A 109 17.28 -0.68 10.04
CA GLY A 109 17.35 -1.59 11.18
C GLY A 109 17.93 -2.98 10.85
N LEU A 110 17.86 -3.40 9.59
CA LEU A 110 18.50 -4.61 9.08
C LEU A 110 19.97 -4.29 8.79
N GLY A 111 20.86 -4.55 9.74
CA GLY A 111 22.30 -4.26 9.61
C GLY A 111 22.97 -4.85 8.36
N ASP A 112 24.23 -4.46 8.14
CA ASP A 112 25.01 -4.61 6.89
C ASP A 112 25.08 -6.02 6.26
N TYR A 113 24.71 -7.06 7.01
CA TYR A 113 24.76 -8.46 6.56
C TYR A 113 23.55 -8.91 5.74
N ASN A 114 22.58 -8.03 5.46
CA ASN A 114 21.45 -8.36 4.59
C ASN A 114 21.79 -8.14 3.12
N THR A 115 21.62 -9.19 2.31
CA THR A 115 21.78 -9.11 0.86
C THR A 115 20.44 -8.74 0.20
N THR A 116 20.50 -8.07 -0.95
CA THR A 116 19.32 -7.76 -1.78
C THR A 116 18.54 -9.04 -2.17
N TYR A 117 19.24 -10.17 -2.31
CA TYR A 117 18.60 -11.46 -2.58
C TYR A 117 17.78 -11.94 -1.39
N GLY A 118 18.34 -11.88 -0.17
CA GLY A 118 17.63 -12.29 1.05
C GLY A 118 16.39 -11.45 1.34
N THR A 119 16.42 -10.14 1.06
CA THR A 119 15.28 -9.25 1.29
C THR A 119 14.20 -9.32 0.21
N SER A 120 14.57 -9.73 -1.02
CA SER A 120 13.63 -9.88 -2.14
C SER A 120 12.98 -11.26 -2.22
N PHE A 121 13.60 -12.27 -1.60
CA PHE A 121 13.03 -13.61 -1.51
C PHE A 121 11.76 -13.58 -0.65
N LYS A 122 10.64 -14.02 -1.24
CA LYS A 122 9.37 -14.15 -0.53
C LYS A 122 9.15 -15.62 -0.26
N ASP A 123 9.01 -15.97 1.02
CA ASP A 123 8.59 -17.31 1.39
C ASP A 123 7.21 -17.59 0.79
N LEU A 124 7.15 -18.63 -0.02
CA LEU A 124 5.88 -19.12 -0.55
C LEU A 124 5.14 -19.81 0.59
N PRO A 125 3.81 -19.61 0.71
CA PRO A 125 3.05 -20.36 1.71
C PRO A 125 3.18 -21.86 1.44
N ALA A 126 3.23 -22.67 2.49
CA ALA A 126 3.44 -24.13 2.36
C ALA A 126 2.46 -24.81 1.39
N ASN A 127 1.24 -24.26 1.27
CA ASN A 127 0.19 -24.76 0.39
C ASN A 127 0.35 -24.36 -1.09
N SER A 128 1.30 -23.47 -1.42
CA SER A 128 1.67 -23.13 -2.81
C SER A 128 2.53 -24.22 -3.46
N LEU A 129 3.10 -25.13 -2.67
CA LEU A 129 3.87 -26.24 -3.20
C LEU A 129 2.90 -27.22 -3.84
N VAL A 130 3.14 -27.56 -5.10
CA VAL A 130 2.42 -28.63 -5.79
C VAL A 130 2.81 -29.94 -5.13
N THR A 131 1.99 -30.42 -4.19
CA THR A 131 2.20 -31.70 -3.50
C THR A 131 1.65 -32.88 -4.28
N THR A 132 0.67 -32.63 -5.15
CA THR A 132 0.01 -33.65 -5.97
C THR A 132 0.43 -33.51 -7.42
N HIS A 133 1.31 -34.39 -7.89
CA HIS A 133 1.51 -34.58 -9.32
C HIS A 133 0.40 -35.48 -9.85
N TYR A 134 -0.47 -34.97 -10.73
CA TYR A 134 -1.44 -35.79 -11.42
C TYR A 134 -0.71 -36.70 -12.41
N SER A 135 -0.75 -38.01 -12.15
CA SER A 135 -0.34 -39.02 -13.11
C SER A 135 -1.60 -39.73 -13.62
N PRO A 136 -1.84 -39.81 -14.94
CA PRO A 136 -2.97 -40.56 -15.45
C PRO A 136 -2.82 -42.05 -15.05
N PRO A 137 -3.92 -42.75 -14.71
CA PRO A 137 -3.87 -44.15 -14.34
C PRO A 137 -3.22 -44.96 -15.47
N LYS A 138 -2.42 -45.98 -15.12
CA LYS A 138 -1.69 -46.81 -16.10
C LYS A 138 -2.58 -47.40 -17.18
N ALA A 139 -3.86 -47.65 -16.87
CA ALA A 139 -4.87 -48.12 -17.82
C ALA A 139 -5.18 -47.12 -18.96
N LEU A 140 -5.00 -45.81 -18.73
CA LEU A 140 -5.17 -44.78 -19.76
C LEU A 140 -3.85 -44.45 -20.48
N SER A 141 -2.72 -45.00 -20.02
CA SER A 141 -1.44 -44.84 -20.69
C SER A 141 -1.36 -45.79 -21.87
N THR A 142 -1.34 -45.25 -23.08
CA THR A 142 -1.11 -46.02 -24.31
C THR A 142 0.16 -46.86 -24.20
N ARG A 143 1.20 -46.36 -23.52
CA ARG A 143 2.47 -47.09 -23.35
C ARG A 143 2.41 -48.21 -22.29
N MET A 144 1.63 -48.03 -21.22
CA MET A 144 1.55 -49.01 -20.13
C MET A 144 0.32 -49.92 -20.22
N HIS A 145 -0.48 -49.81 -21.28
CA HIS A 145 -1.67 -50.62 -21.49
C HIS A 145 -1.31 -52.12 -21.56
N PRO A 146 -2.04 -53.02 -20.86
CA PRO A 146 -1.74 -54.46 -20.86
C PRO A 146 -1.68 -55.09 -22.24
N ALA A 147 -2.51 -54.61 -23.19
CA ALA A 147 -2.50 -55.09 -24.58
C ALA A 147 -1.17 -54.83 -25.30
N ASN A 148 -0.43 -53.79 -24.89
CA ASN A 148 0.89 -53.46 -25.46
C ASN A 148 2.05 -54.19 -24.77
N GLN A 149 1.78 -54.92 -23.68
CA GLN A 149 2.77 -55.79 -23.00
C GLN A 149 2.78 -57.21 -23.59
N ILE A 150 1.89 -57.50 -24.54
CA ILE A 150 1.78 -58.82 -25.16
C ILE A 150 2.91 -58.96 -26.19
N ASN A 151 3.96 -59.65 -25.78
CA ASN A 151 5.24 -59.74 -26.50
C ASN A 151 5.21 -60.67 -27.74
N LYS A 152 4.01 -60.97 -28.27
CA LYS A 152 3.78 -62.03 -29.26
C LYS A 152 3.90 -61.59 -30.72
N ASP A 153 3.78 -60.29 -31.01
CA ASP A 153 3.95 -59.78 -32.37
C ASP A 153 5.27 -59.03 -32.52
N LEU A 154 6.29 -59.75 -33.01
CA LEU A 154 7.64 -59.23 -33.24
C LEU A 154 7.65 -58.03 -34.20
N SER A 155 6.68 -57.96 -35.12
CA SER A 155 6.54 -56.91 -36.15
C SER A 155 6.02 -55.56 -35.62
N LEU A 156 5.43 -55.53 -34.42
CA LEU A 156 4.80 -54.34 -33.86
C LEU A 156 5.59 -53.73 -32.69
N ARG A 157 6.74 -54.30 -32.30
CA ARG A 157 7.55 -53.83 -31.16
C ARG A 157 8.07 -52.40 -31.27
N THR A 158 8.17 -51.86 -32.48
CA THR A 158 8.62 -50.49 -32.76
C THR A 158 7.47 -49.55 -33.12
N VAL A 159 6.24 -50.08 -33.25
CA VAL A 159 5.07 -49.32 -33.65
C VAL A 159 4.24 -49.00 -32.40
N ASN A 160 4.17 -47.72 -32.03
CA ASN A 160 3.26 -47.29 -30.99
C ASN A 160 1.82 -47.42 -31.51
N VAL A 161 1.16 -48.54 -31.23
CA VAL A 161 -0.26 -48.71 -31.52
C VAL A 161 -1.03 -47.84 -30.54
N ILE A 162 -1.47 -46.67 -31.01
CA ILE A 162 -2.37 -45.78 -30.27
C ILE A 162 -3.73 -46.46 -30.26
N GLN A 163 -3.96 -47.34 -29.28
CA GLN A 163 -5.29 -47.86 -29.02
C GLN A 163 -6.08 -46.76 -28.29
N THR A 164 -7.12 -46.23 -28.93
CA THR A 164 -8.16 -45.49 -28.22
C THR A 164 -8.78 -46.42 -27.18
N PRO A 165 -8.85 -46.03 -25.89
CA PRO A 165 -9.46 -46.89 -24.89
C PRO A 165 -10.92 -47.15 -25.29
N GLU A 166 -11.21 -48.41 -25.62
CA GLU A 166 -12.57 -48.84 -25.88
C GLU A 166 -13.32 -48.80 -24.55
N GLN A 167 -14.18 -47.79 -24.40
CA GLN A 167 -15.09 -47.54 -23.28
C GLN A 167 -14.46 -47.63 -21.87
N VAL A 168 -14.17 -46.46 -21.30
CA VAL A 168 -13.82 -46.33 -19.89
C VAL A 168 -15.03 -46.71 -19.03
N ILE A 169 -15.07 -47.96 -18.54
CA ILE A 169 -16.02 -48.37 -17.50
C ILE A 169 -15.51 -47.77 -16.19
N ILE A 170 -16.07 -46.63 -15.81
CA ILE A 170 -15.80 -46.01 -14.51
C ILE A 170 -16.50 -46.87 -13.45
N PRO A 171 -15.78 -47.47 -12.48
CA PRO A 171 -16.42 -48.20 -11.40
C PRO A 171 -17.30 -47.22 -10.60
N THR A 172 -18.61 -47.40 -10.72
CA THR A 172 -19.59 -46.61 -9.96
C THR A 172 -19.57 -47.13 -8.53
N GLY A 173 -18.82 -46.46 -7.64
CA GLY A 173 -18.69 -46.94 -6.27
C GLY A 173 -17.81 -46.11 -5.35
N SER A 174 -18.28 -44.93 -4.95
CA SER A 174 -18.34 -44.58 -3.52
C SER A 174 -19.13 -43.28 -3.35
N ARG A 175 -20.26 -43.42 -2.66
CA ARG A 175 -21.14 -42.36 -2.18
C ARG A 175 -20.32 -41.33 -1.42
N LEU A 176 -20.28 -40.09 -1.91
CA LEU A 176 -19.88 -38.94 -1.10
C LEU A 176 -20.84 -38.89 0.11
N ALA A 177 -20.32 -39.15 1.30
CA ALA A 177 -21.05 -38.91 2.53
C ALA A 177 -21.18 -37.39 2.70
N SER A 178 -22.32 -36.83 2.32
CA SER A 178 -22.71 -35.47 2.69
C SER A 178 -22.88 -35.43 4.21
N LYS A 179 -21.96 -34.75 4.89
CA LYS A 179 -22.06 -34.46 6.32
C LYS A 179 -22.92 -33.21 6.49
N GLU A 180 -24.22 -33.36 6.31
CA GLU A 180 -25.23 -32.36 6.69
C GLU A 180 -25.44 -32.45 8.22
N GLY A 181 -24.99 -31.43 8.93
CA GLY A 181 -25.13 -31.31 10.38
C GLY A 181 -25.31 -29.85 10.77
N SER A 182 -26.43 -29.26 10.35
CA SER A 182 -26.88 -27.95 10.81
C SER A 182 -27.42 -28.07 12.24
N LYS A 183 -26.71 -27.48 13.20
CA LYS A 183 -27.25 -27.08 14.50
C LYS A 183 -26.92 -25.61 14.72
N SER A 184 -27.83 -24.73 14.32
CA SER A 184 -27.87 -23.34 14.76
C SER A 184 -28.47 -23.28 16.16
N ALA A 185 -27.65 -23.03 17.18
CA ALA A 185 -28.10 -22.66 18.51
C ALA A 185 -27.82 -21.16 18.70
N ILE A 186 -28.90 -20.39 18.72
CA ILE A 186 -28.96 -18.99 19.15
C ILE A 186 -29.03 -19.01 20.68
N PRO A 187 -28.17 -18.31 21.44
CA PRO A 187 -28.49 -17.98 22.82
C PRO A 187 -29.19 -16.62 22.89
N ASP A 188 -30.34 -16.65 23.57
CA ASP A 188 -31.19 -15.53 23.96
C ASP A 188 -30.41 -14.37 24.60
N VAL A 189 -30.80 -13.16 24.20
CA VAL A 189 -30.52 -11.91 24.88
C VAL A 189 -31.68 -11.66 25.85
N SER A 190 -31.40 -11.65 27.15
CA SER A 190 -32.33 -11.20 28.18
C SER A 190 -31.65 -10.15 29.07
N ILE A 191 -32.12 -8.91 28.89
CA ILE A 191 -32.15 -7.72 29.79
C ILE A 191 -30.82 -7.24 30.37
#